data_AF-A0A2I0VSQ9-F1
#
_entry.id   AF-A0A2I0VSQ9-F1
#
_cell.length_a   1.000
_cell.length_b   1.000
_cell.length_c   1.000
_cell.angle_alpha   90.00
_cell.angle_beta   90.00
_cell.angle_gamma   90.00
#
_symmetry.space_group_name_H-M   'P 1'
#
loop_
_entity.id
_entity.type
_entity.pdbx_description
1 polymer ?
#
loop_
_entity_poly.entity_id
_entity_poly.type
_entity_poly.pdbx_seq_one_letter_code
_entity_poly.pdbx_strand_id
1 'polypeptide(L)'
;MSYASELQQSTELFEKEVLGRPVSFAPIYQSIEKLKKAAAIINSERKELEGKNWLLTWKKDPIKVRELNDRLMMTERAFTNREGLHERPWYKHLIYGPSQYDDYGSKSFPGIDDALETAKNLNTSKSWSLVQHEVWRVARAIKQASRVLIGELK
;
A
#
# COMPACT_ATOMS: atom_id res chain seq x y z
N MET A 1 -12.59 -10.53 1.55
CA MET A 1 -11.68 -9.57 2.22
C MET A 1 -11.12 -8.66 1.13
N SER A 2 -11.04 -7.35 1.37
CA SER A 2 -10.53 -6.37 0.39
C SER A 2 -9.15 -5.90 0.85
N TYR A 3 -8.21 -5.72 -0.07
CA TYR A 3 -6.85 -5.24 0.21
C TYR A 3 -6.85 -3.99 1.10
N ALA A 4 -7.74 -3.04 0.83
CA ALA A 4 -7.85 -1.81 1.61
C ALA A 4 -8.30 -2.04 3.07
N SER A 5 -9.07 -3.09 3.34
CA SER A 5 -9.49 -3.45 4.70
C SER A 5 -8.32 -4.05 5.49
N GLU A 6 -7.46 -4.84 4.85
CA GLU A 6 -6.26 -5.41 5.47
C GLU A 6 -5.25 -4.30 5.83
N LEU A 7 -5.04 -3.34 4.93
CA LEU A 7 -4.21 -2.16 5.21
C LEU A 7 -4.73 -1.34 6.38
N GLN A 8 -6.05 -1.17 6.43
CA GLN A 8 -6.69 -0.40 7.50
C GLN A 8 -6.50 -1.11 8.86
N GLN A 9 -6.80 -2.41 8.92
CA GLN A 9 -6.61 -3.20 10.14
C GLN A 9 -5.15 -3.17 10.61
N SER A 10 -4.20 -3.29 9.68
CA SER A 10 -2.77 -3.20 9.99
C SER A 10 -2.39 -1.83 10.55
N THR A 11 -2.94 -0.75 9.99
CA THR A 11 -2.70 0.62 10.47
C THR A 11 -3.25 0.83 11.88
N GLU A 12 -4.44 0.31 12.16
CA GLU A 12 -5.08 0.39 13.49
C GLU A 12 -4.28 -0.34 14.57
N LEU A 13 -3.59 -1.44 14.23
CA LEU A 13 -2.69 -2.13 15.15
C LEU A 13 -1.50 -1.24 15.54
N PHE A 14 -0.83 -0.63 14.57
CA PHE A 14 0.28 0.27 14.84
C PHE A 14 -0.15 1.53 15.61
N GLU A 15 -1.32 2.09 15.30
CA GLU A 15 -1.84 3.27 16.00
C GLU A 15 -2.08 2.99 17.49
N LYS A 16 -2.59 1.79 17.82
CA LYS A 16 -2.76 1.35 19.23
C LYS A 16 -1.42 1.22 19.97
N GLU A 17 -0.37 0.77 19.28
CA GLU A 17 0.97 0.65 19.87
C GLU A 17 1.66 2.00 20.12
N VAL A 18 1.25 3.04 19.40
CA VAL A 18 1.89 4.38 19.40
C VAL A 18 1.07 5.42 20.17
N LEU A 19 0.02 4.99 20.90
CA LEU A 19 -0.83 5.87 21.70
C LEU A 19 -0.01 6.77 22.64
N GLY A 20 -0.23 8.09 22.52
CA GLY A 20 0.46 9.11 23.33
C GLY A 20 1.84 9.54 22.81
N ARG A 21 2.26 9.10 21.61
CA ARG A 21 3.52 9.51 20.96
C ARG A 21 3.26 10.51 19.83
N PRO A 22 4.25 11.32 19.42
CA PRO A 22 4.09 12.36 18.39
C PRO A 22 4.14 11.77 16.97
N VAL A 23 3.31 10.77 16.67
CA VAL A 23 3.21 10.12 15.35
C VAL A 23 1.76 10.14 14.90
N SER A 24 1.53 10.53 13.64
CA SER A 24 0.20 10.58 13.03
C SER A 24 0.11 9.62 11.85
N PHE A 25 -0.85 8.70 11.92
CA PHE A 25 -1.22 7.78 10.85
C PHE A 25 -2.28 8.34 9.88
N ALA A 26 -2.75 9.59 10.10
CA ALA A 26 -3.72 10.26 9.24
C ALA A 26 -3.36 10.23 7.74
N PRO A 27 -2.09 10.40 7.31
CA PRO A 27 -1.73 10.32 5.90
C PRO A 27 -2.00 8.94 5.26
N ILE A 28 -1.83 7.85 6.03
CA ILE A 28 -2.10 6.48 5.56
C ILE A 28 -3.61 6.30 5.39
N TYR A 29 -4.42 6.68 6.38
CA TYR A 29 -5.88 6.61 6.26
C TYR A 29 -6.42 7.38 5.05
N GLN A 30 -5.93 8.62 4.84
CA GLN A 30 -6.31 9.40 3.66
C GLN A 30 -5.93 8.72 2.34
N SER A 31 -4.82 7.98 2.32
CA SER A 31 -4.34 7.27 1.13
C SER A 31 -5.12 5.97 0.90
N ILE A 32 -5.47 5.25 1.97
CA ILE A 32 -6.33 4.07 1.93
C ILE A 32 -7.73 4.43 1.40
N GLU A 33 -8.30 5.56 1.85
CA GLU A 33 -9.60 6.02 1.34
C GLU A 33 -9.56 6.33 -0.16
N LYS A 34 -8.45 6.87 -0.66
CA LYS A 34 -8.26 7.06 -2.11
C LYS A 34 -8.15 5.74 -2.85
N LEU A 35 -7.41 4.76 -2.28
CA LEU A 35 -7.31 3.43 -2.85
C LEU A 35 -8.68 2.72 -2.89
N LYS A 36 -9.50 2.83 -1.83
CA LYS A 36 -10.87 2.29 -1.81
C LYS A 36 -11.73 2.87 -2.93
N LYS A 37 -11.69 4.19 -3.12
CA LYS A 37 -12.42 4.87 -4.21
C LYS A 37 -11.93 4.39 -5.58
N ALA A 38 -10.61 4.32 -5.78
CA ALA A 38 -10.02 3.81 -7.02
C ALA A 38 -10.42 2.35 -7.30
N ALA A 39 -10.43 1.50 -6.27
CA ALA A 39 -10.87 0.11 -6.37
C ALA A 39 -12.36 -0.02 -6.72
N ALA A 40 -13.20 0.88 -6.22
CA ALA A 40 -14.61 0.92 -6.60
C ALA A 40 -14.79 1.25 -8.09
N ILE A 41 -14.04 2.25 -8.59
CA ILE A 41 -14.07 2.69 -10.00
C ILE A 41 -13.65 1.56 -10.94
N ILE A 42 -12.50 0.91 -10.69
CA ILE A 42 -12.02 -0.15 -11.57
C ILE A 42 -12.93 -1.39 -11.52
N ASN A 43 -13.57 -1.65 -10.38
CA ASN A 43 -14.53 -2.75 -10.28
C ASN A 43 -15.84 -2.45 -11.02
N SER A 44 -16.27 -1.19 -11.12
CA SER A 44 -17.37 -0.82 -12.02
C SER A 44 -16.97 -0.95 -13.49
N GLU A 45 -15.78 -0.47 -13.89
CA GLU A 45 -15.27 -0.64 -15.27
C GLU A 45 -15.17 -2.12 -15.66
N ARG A 46 -14.66 -2.96 -14.74
CA ARG A 46 -14.60 -4.41 -14.94
C ARG A 46 -15.98 -5.02 -15.19
N LYS A 47 -17.00 -4.64 -14.40
CA LYS A 47 -18.37 -5.13 -14.55
C LYS A 47 -18.99 -4.71 -15.88
N GLU A 48 -18.72 -3.49 -16.35
CA GLU A 48 -19.18 -3.01 -17.65
C GLU A 48 -18.55 -3.81 -18.80
N LEU A 49 -17.27 -4.17 -18.67
CA LEU A 49 -16.57 -5.01 -19.64
C LEU A 49 -17.07 -6.46 -19.59
N GLU A 50 -17.30 -7.04 -18.42
CA GLU A 50 -17.65 -8.47 -18.31
C GLU A 50 -18.96 -8.85 -19.03
N GLY A 51 -19.95 -7.94 -19.11
CA GLY A 51 -21.19 -8.17 -19.86
C GLY A 51 -21.86 -9.53 -19.56
N LYS A 52 -22.74 -10.02 -20.44
CA LYS A 52 -23.31 -11.38 -20.29
C LYS A 52 -22.38 -12.50 -20.76
N ASN A 53 -21.36 -12.19 -21.58
CA ASN A 53 -20.46 -13.17 -22.20
C ASN A 53 -19.02 -12.64 -22.27
N TRP A 54 -18.21 -12.99 -21.26
CA TRP A 54 -16.80 -12.60 -21.15
C TRP A 54 -15.94 -12.94 -22.40
N LEU A 55 -16.21 -14.09 -23.04
CA LEU A 55 -15.55 -14.54 -24.28
C LEU A 55 -15.81 -13.61 -25.47
N LEU A 56 -17.01 -13.00 -25.54
CA LEU A 56 -17.36 -12.06 -26.60
C LEU A 56 -16.73 -10.69 -26.32
N THR A 57 -16.62 -10.27 -25.05
CA THR A 57 -15.96 -9.01 -24.68
C THR A 57 -14.47 -9.01 -25.05
N TRP A 58 -13.73 -10.09 -24.76
CA TRP A 58 -12.32 -10.20 -25.14
C TRP A 58 -12.09 -10.06 -26.65
N LYS A 59 -13.03 -10.54 -27.47
CA LYS A 59 -12.99 -10.37 -28.93
C LYS A 59 -13.45 -8.98 -29.39
N LYS A 60 -14.28 -8.30 -28.60
CA LYS A 60 -14.89 -7.01 -28.97
C LYS A 60 -13.95 -5.82 -28.73
N ASP A 61 -13.23 -5.79 -27.61
CA ASP A 61 -12.30 -4.71 -27.24
C ASP A 61 -11.07 -5.25 -26.48
N PRO A 62 -10.15 -5.99 -27.14
CA PRO A 62 -8.97 -6.58 -26.49
C PRO A 62 -8.03 -5.52 -25.88
N ILE A 63 -8.00 -4.31 -26.47
CA ILE A 63 -7.15 -3.21 -26.00
C ILE A 63 -7.60 -2.71 -24.63
N LYS A 64 -8.91 -2.52 -24.40
CA LYS A 64 -9.44 -2.04 -23.11
C LYS A 64 -9.22 -3.04 -21.98
N VAL A 65 -9.36 -4.33 -22.29
CA VAL A 65 -9.10 -5.38 -21.30
C VAL A 65 -7.61 -5.47 -20.97
N ARG A 66 -6.75 -5.33 -21.98
CA ARG A 66 -5.30 -5.22 -21.75
C ARG A 66 -4.95 -4.00 -20.88
N GLU A 67 -5.53 -2.85 -21.16
CA GLU A 67 -5.31 -1.63 -20.36
C GLU A 67 -5.77 -1.78 -18.91
N LEU A 68 -6.92 -2.42 -18.66
CA LEU A 68 -7.37 -2.73 -17.30
C LEU A 68 -6.40 -3.68 -16.58
N ASN A 69 -5.94 -4.74 -17.26
CA ASN A 69 -4.98 -5.68 -16.70
C ASN A 69 -3.62 -5.04 -16.42
N ASP A 70 -3.15 -4.17 -17.32
CA ASP A 70 -1.91 -3.43 -17.15
C ASP A 70 -1.99 -2.49 -15.95
N ARG A 71 -3.13 -1.79 -15.76
CA ARG A 71 -3.38 -0.97 -14.56
C ARG A 71 -3.33 -1.80 -13.28
N LEU A 72 -4.02 -2.95 -13.23
CA LEU A 72 -3.98 -3.86 -12.07
C LEU A 72 -2.55 -4.32 -11.75
N MET A 73 -1.80 -4.75 -12.76
CA MET A 73 -0.41 -5.20 -12.60
C MET A 73 0.49 -4.05 -12.11
N MET A 74 0.34 -2.86 -12.68
CA MET A 74 1.16 -1.70 -12.32
C MET A 74 0.83 -1.16 -10.93
N THR A 75 -0.41 -1.30 -10.46
CA THR A 75 -0.80 -0.94 -9.08
C THR A 75 0.04 -1.69 -8.06
N GLU A 76 0.24 -3.01 -8.22
CA GLU A 76 1.08 -3.79 -7.30
C GLU A 76 2.54 -3.32 -7.35
N ARG A 77 3.05 -3.04 -8.55
CA ARG A 77 4.41 -2.51 -8.73
C ARG A 77 4.59 -1.13 -8.08
N ALA A 78 3.53 -0.32 -8.01
CA ALA A 78 3.58 1.00 -7.38
C ALA A 78 3.79 0.94 -5.86
N PHE A 79 3.57 -0.21 -5.23
CA PHE A 79 3.94 -0.44 -3.82
C PHE A 79 5.43 -0.69 -3.61
N THR A 80 6.21 -0.83 -4.70
CA THR A 80 7.65 -1.00 -4.62
C THR A 80 8.39 0.34 -4.66
N ASN A 81 9.39 0.49 -3.80
CA ASN A 81 10.29 1.64 -3.78
C ASN A 81 11.71 1.24 -4.24
N ARG A 82 12.37 2.12 -5.00
CA ARG A 82 13.74 1.91 -5.50
C ARG A 82 14.78 1.83 -4.39
N GLU A 83 14.59 2.64 -3.34
CA GLU A 83 15.50 2.70 -2.18
C GLU A 83 15.41 1.45 -1.29
N GLY A 84 14.28 0.74 -1.35
CA GLY A 84 13.98 -0.36 -0.44
C GLY A 84 13.71 0.09 1.00
N LEU A 85 13.76 -0.89 1.91
CA LEU A 85 13.66 -0.67 3.35
C LEU A 85 14.99 -0.17 3.93
N HIS A 86 14.92 0.49 5.07
CA HIS A 86 16.11 0.90 5.80
C HIS A 86 16.96 -0.33 6.13
N GLU A 87 18.28 -0.24 5.94
CA GLU A 87 19.26 -1.33 6.11
C GLU A 87 19.09 -2.55 5.18
N ARG A 88 17.98 -2.63 4.42
CA ARG A 88 17.64 -3.76 3.56
C ARG A 88 17.20 -3.28 2.17
N PRO A 89 18.14 -2.79 1.34
CA PRO A 89 17.83 -2.19 0.03
C PRO A 89 17.25 -3.19 -0.99
N TRP A 90 17.40 -4.50 -0.76
CA TRP A 90 16.81 -5.53 -1.61
C TRP A 90 15.31 -5.75 -1.35
N TYR A 91 14.79 -5.41 -0.17
CA TYR A 91 13.35 -5.44 0.10
C TYR A 91 12.70 -4.15 -0.39
N LYS A 92 12.09 -4.23 -1.57
CA LYS A 92 11.49 -3.06 -2.23
C LYS A 92 10.03 -2.84 -1.89
N HIS A 93 9.35 -3.88 -1.43
CA HIS A 93 7.91 -3.85 -1.23
C HIS A 93 7.57 -3.21 0.12
N LEU A 94 6.86 -2.07 0.10
CA LEU A 94 6.61 -1.26 1.30
C LEU A 94 5.40 -1.72 2.12
N ILE A 95 4.49 -2.50 1.52
CA ILE A 95 3.24 -2.92 2.16
C ILE A 95 3.42 -4.25 2.91
N TYR A 96 4.11 -5.20 2.30
CA TYR A 96 4.36 -6.54 2.83
C TYR A 96 5.84 -6.88 2.72
N GLY A 97 6.38 -7.48 3.76
CA GLY A 97 7.74 -8.00 3.79
C GLY A 97 8.04 -8.64 5.14
N PRO A 98 9.18 -9.33 5.26
CA PRO A 98 9.63 -9.85 6.54
C PRO A 98 9.99 -8.69 7.49
N SER A 99 9.55 -8.80 8.74
CA SER A 99 10.04 -7.91 9.80
C SER A 99 11.53 -8.14 10.01
N GLN A 100 12.30 -7.14 10.45
CA GLN A 100 13.69 -7.35 10.85
C GLN A 100 13.81 -8.22 12.10
N TYR A 101 12.74 -8.29 12.90
CA TYR A 101 12.74 -8.89 14.23
C TYR A 101 11.86 -10.14 14.34
N ASP A 102 11.15 -10.50 13.26
CA ASP A 102 10.40 -11.74 13.13
C ASP A 102 10.50 -12.28 11.68
N ASP A 103 11.36 -13.28 11.48
CA ASP A 103 11.62 -13.92 10.18
C ASP A 103 10.52 -14.89 9.74
N TYR A 104 9.59 -15.27 10.63
CA TYR A 104 8.51 -16.22 10.32
C TYR A 104 7.16 -15.52 10.05
N GLY A 105 6.98 -14.32 10.60
CA GLY A 105 5.80 -13.47 10.38
C GLY A 105 5.94 -12.51 9.20
N SER A 106 5.11 -12.64 8.17
CA SER A 106 4.88 -11.55 7.21
C SER A 106 4.13 -10.43 7.93
N LYS A 107 4.82 -9.34 8.26
CA LYS A 107 4.17 -8.15 8.82
C LYS A 107 3.79 -7.15 7.72
N SER A 108 2.67 -6.48 7.94
CA SER A 108 2.29 -5.31 7.15
C SER A 108 3.17 -4.13 7.53
N PHE A 109 3.60 -3.34 6.54
CA PHE A 109 4.44 -2.15 6.70
C PHE A 109 5.76 -2.40 7.46
N PRO A 110 6.64 -3.29 6.96
CA PRO A 110 7.88 -3.67 7.66
C PRO A 110 8.78 -2.47 8.02
N GLY A 111 8.84 -1.44 7.18
CA GLY A 111 9.63 -0.24 7.50
C GLY A 111 9.09 0.56 8.68
N ILE A 112 7.76 0.57 8.90
CA ILE A 112 7.16 1.20 10.08
C ILE A 112 7.45 0.37 11.33
N ASP A 113 7.34 -0.95 11.23
CA ASP A 113 7.64 -1.90 12.31
C ASP A 113 9.10 -1.77 12.78
N ASP A 114 10.06 -1.79 11.86
CA ASP A 114 11.49 -1.67 12.19
C ASP A 114 11.80 -0.32 12.86
N ALA A 115 11.24 0.77 12.32
CA ALA A 115 11.41 2.11 12.87
C ALA A 115 10.77 2.24 14.26
N LEU A 116 9.64 1.57 14.49
CA LEU A 116 8.93 1.54 15.76
C LEU A 116 9.74 0.81 16.83
N GLU A 117 10.31 -0.35 16.52
CA GLU A 117 11.19 -1.08 17.44
C GLU A 117 12.42 -0.26 17.81
N THR A 118 13.05 0.38 16.82
CA THR A 118 14.16 1.32 17.06
C THR A 118 13.73 2.50 17.95
N ALA A 119 12.52 3.03 17.75
CA ALA A 119 12.00 4.13 18.55
C ALA A 119 11.63 3.73 19.98
N LYS A 120 11.14 2.51 20.20
CA LYS A 120 10.91 1.94 21.54
C LYS A 120 12.23 1.79 22.30
N ASN A 121 13.29 1.34 21.64
CA ASN A 121 14.61 1.13 22.24
C ASN A 121 15.35 2.45 22.57
N LEU A 122 15.37 3.41 21.64
CA LEU A 122 16.13 4.66 21.81
C LEU A 122 15.33 5.77 22.51
N ASN A 123 14.00 5.72 22.45
CA ASN A 123 13.05 6.70 23.01
C ASN A 123 13.43 8.18 22.79
N THR A 124 14.02 8.48 21.63
CA THR A 124 14.55 9.81 21.30
C THR A 124 13.62 10.51 20.30
N SER A 125 13.55 11.85 20.32
CA SER A 125 12.74 12.60 19.34
C SER A 125 13.09 12.24 17.89
N LYS A 126 14.38 12.02 17.60
CA LYS A 126 14.87 11.58 16.28
C LYS A 126 14.38 10.19 15.86
N SER A 127 14.22 9.25 16.78
CA SER A 127 13.72 7.91 16.42
C SER A 127 12.22 7.95 16.12
N TRP A 128 11.45 8.75 16.86
CA TRP A 128 10.03 8.98 16.57
C TRP A 128 9.80 9.73 15.24
N SER A 129 10.68 10.65 14.86
CA SER A 129 10.60 11.31 13.54
C SER A 129 10.89 10.37 12.39
N LEU A 130 11.72 9.33 12.58
CA LEU A 130 11.92 8.26 11.60
C LEU A 130 10.65 7.43 11.40
N VAL A 131 9.92 7.10 12.48
CA VAL A 131 8.61 6.42 12.35
C VAL A 131 7.65 7.25 11.51
N GLN A 132 7.56 8.55 11.79
CA GLN A 132 6.72 9.45 11.00
C GLN A 132 7.17 9.52 9.53
N HIS A 133 8.47 9.48 9.25
CA HIS A 133 9.01 9.44 7.89
C HIS A 133 8.55 8.18 7.14
N GLU A 134 8.65 7.00 7.76
CA GLU A 134 8.20 5.74 7.14
C GLU A 134 6.67 5.74 6.90
N VAL A 135 5.89 6.32 7.82
CA VAL A 135 4.44 6.53 7.61
C VAL A 135 4.18 7.35 6.36
N TRP A 136 4.94 8.43 6.12
CA TRP A 136 4.81 9.24 4.91
C TRP A 136 5.21 8.49 3.63
N ARG A 137 6.26 7.66 3.70
CA ARG A 137 6.68 6.82 2.56
C ARG A 137 5.59 5.84 2.16
N VAL A 138 5.03 5.13 3.13
CA VAL A 138 3.92 4.18 2.91
C VAL A 138 2.68 4.90 2.38
N ALA A 139 2.27 6.00 2.99
CA ALA A 139 1.13 6.80 2.53
C ALA A 139 1.31 7.25 1.07
N ARG A 140 2.52 7.70 0.70
CA ARG A 140 2.85 8.10 -0.67
C ARG A 140 2.73 6.92 -1.64
N ALA A 141 3.23 5.74 -1.27
CA ALA A 141 3.13 4.54 -2.10
C ALA A 141 1.67 4.13 -2.33
N ILE A 142 0.85 4.11 -1.29
CA ILE A 142 -0.59 3.79 -1.40
C ILE A 142 -1.31 4.81 -2.29
N LYS A 143 -1.02 6.10 -2.11
CA LYS A 143 -1.58 7.16 -2.95
C LYS A 143 -1.15 7.01 -4.42
N GLN A 144 0.10 6.65 -4.67
CA GLN A 144 0.59 6.40 -6.03
C GLN A 144 -0.11 5.19 -6.66
N ALA A 145 -0.22 4.09 -5.93
CA ALA A 145 -0.96 2.91 -6.35
C ALA A 145 -2.42 3.23 -6.70
N SER A 146 -3.09 4.07 -5.89
CA SER A 146 -4.46 4.51 -6.19
C SER A 146 -4.58 5.30 -7.50
N ARG A 147 -3.56 6.10 -7.85
CA ARG A 147 -3.51 6.88 -9.09
C ARG A 147 -3.24 6.02 -10.31
N VAL A 148 -2.35 5.03 -10.17
CA VAL A 148 -2.10 4.02 -11.22
C VAL A 148 -3.37 3.22 -11.50
N LEU A 149 -4.12 2.86 -10.46
CA LEU A 149 -5.34 2.06 -10.57
C LEU A 149 -6.43 2.77 -11.39
N ILE A 150 -6.55 4.09 -11.24
CA ILE A 150 -7.47 4.93 -12.04
C ILE A 150 -6.90 5.35 -13.40
N GLY A 151 -5.65 5.02 -13.72
CA GLY A 151 -5.00 5.36 -15.00
C GLY A 151 -4.47 6.80 -15.09
N GLU A 152 -4.34 7.53 -13.98
CA GLU A 152 -3.78 8.89 -13.95
C GLU A 152 -2.25 8.92 -14.14
N LEU A 153 -1.57 7.81 -13.89
CA LEU A 153 -0.12 7.66 -14.05
C LEU A 153 0.14 6.48 -14.99
N LYS A 154 0.77 6.76 -16.14
CA LYS A 154 1.28 5.76 -17.10
C LYS A 154 2.76 5.52 -16.87
#